data_AF-A0A1R1YED6-F1
#
_entry.id   AF-A0A1R1YED6-F1
#
_cell.length_a   1.000
_cell.length_b   1.000
_cell.length_c   1.000
_cell.angle_alpha   90.00
_cell.angle_beta   90.00
_cell.angle_gamma   90.00
#
_symmetry.space_group_name_H-M   'P 1'
#
loop_
_entity.id
_entity.type
_entity.pdbx_description
1 polymer ?
#
loop_
_entity_poly.entity_id
_entity_poly.type
_entity_poly.pdbx_seq_one_letter_code
_entity_poly.pdbx_strand_id
1 'polypeptide(L)'
;MKLFGILLAGALTFSQAKSEDVCKDAIAKCGPNSVKPAETCGAAPERYIVVLDAGELGVNSKSVLSSHLEWLNKQIKISQRTNPNFVANNLSSKNANRVAREYTIGGFVGYNSIVDLDILAQICLRNDVKYVEVDSKVSIVNNN
;
A
#
# COMPACT_ATOMS: atom_id res chain seq x y z
N MET A 1 42.52 24.18 -36.63
CA MET A 1 41.07 23.86 -36.65
C MET A 1 40.74 23.08 -35.40
N LYS A 2 39.89 23.60 -34.51
CA LYS A 2 39.42 22.93 -33.28
C LYS A 2 37.99 22.45 -33.53
N LEU A 3 37.76 21.14 -33.59
CA LEU A 3 36.40 20.57 -33.59
C LEU A 3 35.87 20.56 -32.15
N PHE A 4 34.84 21.36 -31.91
CA PHE A 4 34.00 21.24 -30.73
C PHE A 4 33.03 20.08 -30.95
N GLY A 5 33.28 18.94 -30.30
CA GLY A 5 32.29 17.87 -30.16
C GLY A 5 31.35 18.20 -29.01
N ILE A 6 30.11 18.56 -29.33
CA ILE A 6 29.06 18.78 -28.33
C ILE A 6 28.48 17.41 -27.98
N LEU A 7 28.82 16.90 -26.79
CA LEU A 7 28.13 15.78 -26.16
C LEU A 7 26.73 16.26 -25.74
N LEU A 8 25.70 15.91 -26.53
CA LEU A 8 24.32 15.96 -26.06
C LEU A 8 24.14 14.87 -24.98
N ALA A 9 24.39 15.22 -23.73
CA ALA A 9 23.87 14.48 -22.60
C ALA A 9 22.36 14.77 -22.53
N GLY A 10 21.56 13.91 -23.15
CA GLY A 10 20.12 13.89 -22.95
C GLY A 10 19.82 13.64 -21.48
N ALA A 11 19.47 14.69 -20.74
CA ALA A 11 18.96 14.57 -19.39
C ALA A 11 17.63 13.82 -19.47
N LEU A 12 17.63 12.53 -19.11
CA LEU A 12 16.43 11.83 -18.72
C LEU A 12 15.92 12.52 -17.45
N THR A 13 15.03 13.51 -17.61
CA THR A 13 14.26 14.05 -16.50
C THR A 13 13.28 12.97 -16.08
N PHE A 14 13.74 12.06 -15.22
CA PHE A 14 12.83 11.27 -14.39
C PHE A 14 12.07 12.30 -13.57
N SER A 15 10.82 12.56 -13.93
CA SER A 15 9.87 13.20 -13.04
C SER A 15 9.88 12.37 -11.76
N GLN A 16 10.60 12.83 -10.74
CA GLN A 16 10.46 12.34 -9.40
C GLN A 16 9.04 12.73 -9.01
N ALA A 17 8.07 11.85 -9.27
CA ALA A 17 6.82 11.86 -8.56
C ALA A 17 7.22 11.93 -7.09
N LYS A 18 6.85 13.02 -6.40
CA LYS A 18 6.95 13.06 -4.95
C LYS A 18 6.17 11.84 -4.48
N SER A 19 6.88 10.82 -4.02
CA SER A 19 6.29 9.75 -3.23
C SER A 19 5.78 10.46 -1.97
N GLU A 20 4.50 10.82 -1.97
CA GLU A 20 3.83 11.18 -0.74
C GLU A 20 3.86 9.94 0.14
N ASP A 21 4.35 10.12 1.36
CA ASP A 21 4.41 9.05 2.33
C ASP A 21 2.97 8.69 2.74
N VAL A 22 2.44 7.68 2.04
CA VAL A 22 1.07 7.17 2.19
C VAL A 22 0.74 6.91 3.65
N CYS A 23 1.71 6.40 4.41
CA CYS A 23 1.52 6.10 5.82
C CYS A 23 1.42 7.35 6.69
N LYS A 24 2.24 8.37 6.45
CA LYS A 24 2.11 9.64 7.19
C LYS A 24 0.76 10.30 6.96
N ASP A 25 0.30 10.33 5.72
CA ASP A 25 -1.00 10.91 5.39
C ASP A 25 -2.17 10.14 6.01
N ALA A 26 -2.15 8.81 5.91
CA ALA A 26 -3.18 7.95 6.51
C ALA A 26 -3.23 8.10 8.03
N ILE A 27 -2.09 8.11 8.71
CA ILE A 27 -2.01 8.28 10.17
C ILE A 27 -2.48 9.67 10.57
N ALA A 28 -2.11 10.72 9.84
CA ALA A 28 -2.54 12.09 10.15
C ALA A 28 -4.07 12.23 10.06
N LYS A 29 -4.70 11.58 9.07
CA LYS A 29 -6.15 11.66 8.84
C LYS A 29 -6.97 10.73 9.72
N CYS A 30 -6.49 9.50 9.97
CA CYS A 30 -7.29 8.41 10.58
C CYS A 30 -6.59 7.65 11.71
N GLY A 31 -5.39 8.05 12.12
CA GLY A 31 -4.67 7.45 13.24
C GLY A 31 -5.29 7.70 14.62
N PRO A 32 -4.71 7.12 15.70
CA PRO A 32 -5.25 7.17 17.07
C PRO A 32 -5.48 8.58 17.64
N ASN A 33 -4.74 9.58 17.15
CA ASN A 33 -4.82 10.96 17.61
C ASN A 33 -5.53 11.90 16.62
N SER A 34 -6.16 11.34 15.58
CA SER A 34 -6.91 12.11 14.60
C SER A 34 -8.38 12.25 15.03
N VAL A 35 -9.06 13.27 14.49
CA VAL A 35 -10.51 13.49 14.70
C VAL A 35 -11.35 12.40 13.99
N LYS A 36 -10.72 11.58 13.13
CA LYS A 36 -11.34 10.53 12.31
C LYS A 36 -12.64 10.97 11.61
N PRO A 37 -12.58 11.96 10.70
CA PRO A 37 -13.78 12.36 9.96
C PRO A 37 -14.37 11.17 9.21
N ALA A 38 -15.66 10.87 9.41
CA ALA A 38 -16.31 9.72 8.80
C ALA A 38 -16.23 9.74 7.27
N GLU A 39 -16.27 10.94 6.68
CA GLU A 39 -16.21 11.18 5.24
C GLU A 39 -14.84 10.85 4.63
N THR A 40 -13.77 10.92 5.41
CA THR A 40 -12.39 10.69 4.97
C THR A 40 -11.91 9.29 5.33
N CYS A 41 -12.16 8.85 6.57
CA CYS A 41 -11.67 7.55 7.05
C CYS A 41 -12.47 6.36 6.53
N GLY A 42 -13.74 6.57 6.19
CA GLY A 42 -14.58 5.60 5.49
C GLY A 42 -14.73 5.89 4.00
N ALA A 43 -13.86 6.71 3.41
CA ALA A 43 -13.86 7.01 1.99
C ALA A 43 -13.66 5.75 1.14
N ALA A 44 -13.90 5.88 -0.17
CA ALA A 44 -13.75 4.77 -1.12
C ALA A 44 -12.37 4.12 -0.99
N PRO A 45 -12.29 2.77 -0.95
CA PRO A 45 -11.03 2.09 -0.73
C PRO A 45 -10.14 2.17 -1.97
N GLU A 46 -8.85 2.25 -1.73
CA GLU A 46 -7.81 2.25 -2.76
C GLU A 46 -6.96 0.98 -2.67
N ARG A 47 -6.18 0.71 -3.72
CA ARG A 47 -5.24 -0.42 -3.75
C ARG A 47 -3.88 0.03 -3.23
N TYR A 48 -3.30 -0.77 -2.35
CA TYR A 48 -2.00 -0.53 -1.75
C TYR A 48 -1.12 -1.76 -1.85
N ILE A 49 0.18 -1.52 -1.97
CA ILE A 49 1.26 -2.50 -1.88
C ILE A 49 1.83 -2.37 -0.47
N VAL A 50 1.70 -3.42 0.34
CA VAL A 50 2.23 -3.46 1.71
C VAL A 50 3.43 -4.39 1.74
N VAL A 51 4.59 -3.85 2.13
CA VAL A 51 5.82 -4.61 2.28
C VAL A 51 6.14 -4.79 3.74
N LEU A 52 6.45 -6.04 4.12
CA LEU A 52 6.71 -6.44 5.49
C LEU A 52 8.20 -6.64 5.73
N ASP A 53 8.62 -6.35 6.97
CA ASP A 53 9.96 -6.68 7.43
C ASP A 53 10.00 -8.14 7.90
N ALA A 54 10.58 -9.00 7.07
CA ALA A 54 10.70 -10.45 7.31
C ALA A 54 12.00 -10.85 8.03
N GLY A 55 12.76 -9.88 8.55
CA GLY A 55 14.08 -10.08 9.14
C GLY A 55 15.18 -10.29 8.09
N GLU A 56 16.42 -10.50 8.55
CA GLU A 56 17.56 -10.72 7.67
C GLU A 56 17.31 -11.87 6.70
N LEU A 57 17.53 -11.62 5.41
CA LEU A 57 17.36 -12.59 4.32
C LEU A 57 15.94 -13.18 4.18
N GLY A 58 14.93 -12.60 4.84
CA GLY A 58 13.55 -13.05 4.73
C GLY A 58 13.27 -14.41 5.38
N VAL A 59 14.09 -14.85 6.35
CA VAL A 59 13.95 -16.14 7.03
C VAL A 59 12.56 -16.34 7.65
N ASN A 60 11.89 -15.25 8.04
CA ASN A 60 10.56 -15.28 8.65
C ASN A 60 9.43 -14.87 7.69
N SER A 61 9.68 -14.82 6.37
CA SER A 61 8.72 -14.27 5.40
C SER A 61 7.33 -14.90 5.50
N LYS A 62 7.25 -16.24 5.60
CA LYS A 62 5.97 -16.94 5.68
C LYS A 62 5.23 -16.70 6.99
N SER A 63 5.93 -16.72 8.12
CA SER A 63 5.30 -16.54 9.44
C SER A 63 4.85 -15.10 9.64
N VAL A 64 5.67 -14.11 9.26
CA VAL A 64 5.32 -12.69 9.30
C VAL A 64 4.12 -12.41 8.41
N LEU A 65 4.14 -12.86 7.15
CA LEU A 65 3.01 -12.68 6.24
C LEU A 65 1.73 -13.31 6.81
N SER A 66 1.79 -14.58 7.24
CA SER A 66 0.61 -15.26 7.78
C SER A 66 0.04 -14.56 9.01
N SER A 67 0.90 -14.13 9.94
CA SER A 67 0.46 -13.41 11.15
C SER A 67 -0.17 -12.06 10.81
N HIS A 68 0.45 -11.33 9.87
CA HIS A 68 -0.05 -10.05 9.40
C HIS A 68 -1.42 -10.19 8.73
N LEU A 69 -1.58 -11.16 7.82
CA LEU A 69 -2.85 -11.40 7.12
C LEU A 69 -3.96 -11.88 8.06
N GLU A 70 -3.63 -12.68 9.08
CA GLU A 70 -4.60 -13.07 10.10
C GLU A 70 -5.12 -11.86 10.88
N TRP A 71 -4.21 -10.97 11.28
CA TRP A 71 -4.57 -9.71 11.94
C TRP A 71 -5.41 -8.80 11.02
N LEU A 72 -5.00 -8.63 9.76
CA LEU A 72 -5.70 -7.78 8.80
C LEU A 72 -7.14 -8.25 8.60
N ASN A 73 -7.34 -9.56 8.44
CA ASN A 73 -8.67 -10.16 8.32
C ASN A 73 -9.54 -9.93 9.55
N LYS A 74 -8.94 -9.92 10.76
CA LYS A 74 -9.65 -9.55 11.99
C LYS A 74 -10.06 -8.08 11.98
N GLN A 75 -9.19 -7.15 11.59
CA GLN A 75 -9.51 -5.72 11.52
C GLN A 75 -10.60 -5.42 10.49
N ILE A 76 -10.54 -6.04 9.32
CA ILE A 76 -11.58 -5.90 8.30
C ILE A 76 -12.94 -6.33 8.88
N LYS A 77 -13.02 -7.48 9.56
CA LYS A 77 -14.27 -7.94 10.19
C LYS A 77 -14.79 -6.97 11.26
N ILE A 78 -13.90 -6.31 12.00
CA ILE A 78 -14.26 -5.29 12.99
C ILE A 78 -14.84 -4.06 12.28
N SER A 79 -14.12 -3.52 11.28
CA SER A 79 -14.57 -2.38 10.47
C SER A 79 -15.92 -2.66 9.79
N GLN A 80 -16.12 -3.88 9.27
CA GLN A 80 -17.38 -4.29 8.68
C GLN A 80 -18.56 -4.23 9.66
N ARG A 81 -18.33 -4.50 10.94
CA ARG A 81 -19.37 -4.43 11.99
C ARG A 81 -19.65 -3.00 12.44
N THR A 82 -18.62 -2.16 12.51
CA THR A 82 -18.74 -0.79 13.02
C THR A 82 -19.09 0.23 11.94
N ASN A 83 -18.86 -0.09 10.67
CA ASN A 83 -19.17 0.75 9.52
C ASN A 83 -19.84 -0.07 8.39
N PRO A 84 -21.13 -0.43 8.52
CA PRO A 84 -21.80 -1.31 7.56
C PRO A 84 -21.91 -0.71 6.13
N ASN A 85 -21.93 0.62 6.01
CA ASN A 85 -21.98 1.33 4.72
C ASN A 85 -20.68 1.15 3.90
N PHE A 86 -19.55 0.97 4.58
CA PHE A 86 -18.28 0.65 3.94
C PHE A 86 -18.31 -0.71 3.21
N VAL A 87 -18.99 -1.70 3.80
CA VAL A 87 -19.08 -3.08 3.29
C VAL A 87 -20.00 -3.17 2.09
N ALA A 88 -21.20 -2.59 2.22
CA ALA A 88 -22.26 -2.72 1.23
C ALA A 88 -21.85 -2.14 -0.14
N ASN A 89 -21.09 -1.05 -0.15
CA ASN A 89 -20.75 -0.33 -1.37
C ASN A 89 -19.45 -0.79 -2.03
N ASN A 90 -18.52 -1.41 -1.28
CA ASN A 90 -17.17 -1.71 -1.78
C ASN A 90 -16.74 -3.17 -1.63
N LEU A 91 -17.46 -3.97 -0.83
CA LEU A 91 -17.12 -5.35 -0.52
C LEU A 91 -18.31 -6.26 -0.81
N SER A 92 -18.57 -6.54 -2.09
CA SER A 92 -19.40 -7.70 -2.43
C SER A 92 -18.76 -8.97 -1.86
N SER A 93 -19.59 -9.92 -1.41
CA SER A 93 -19.18 -11.16 -0.72
C SER A 93 -18.13 -12.01 -1.45
N LYS A 94 -17.86 -11.75 -2.74
CA LYS A 94 -16.80 -12.39 -3.54
C LYS A 94 -15.39 -11.79 -3.35
N ASN A 95 -15.26 -10.57 -2.80
CA ASN A 95 -13.99 -9.85 -2.64
C ASN A 95 -13.53 -9.74 -1.16
N ALA A 96 -14.08 -10.58 -0.28
CA ALA A 96 -13.78 -10.54 1.16
C ALA A 96 -12.32 -10.91 1.48
N ASN A 97 -11.61 -11.58 0.57
CA ASN A 97 -10.16 -11.76 0.63
C ASN A 97 -9.48 -10.61 -0.12
N ARG A 98 -9.11 -9.57 0.64
CA ARG A 98 -8.53 -8.33 0.14
C ARG A 98 -7.10 -8.47 -0.35
N VAL A 99 -6.41 -9.58 -0.06
CA VAL A 99 -5.09 -9.88 -0.60
C VAL A 99 -5.22 -10.29 -2.06
N ALA A 100 -4.98 -9.35 -2.98
CA ALA A 100 -5.07 -9.60 -4.41
C ALA A 100 -3.89 -10.43 -4.94
N ARG A 101 -2.73 -10.31 -4.28
CA ARG A 101 -1.50 -11.01 -4.63
C ARG A 101 -0.53 -10.95 -3.45
N GLU A 102 0.15 -12.06 -3.20
CA GLU A 102 1.32 -12.12 -2.33
C GLU A 102 2.57 -12.14 -3.22
N TYR A 103 3.64 -11.49 -2.79
CA TYR A 103 4.90 -11.50 -3.50
C TYR A 103 6.08 -11.62 -2.55
N THR A 104 7.14 -12.26 -3.05
CA THR A 104 8.45 -12.33 -2.41
C THR A 104 9.47 -11.80 -3.40
N ILE A 105 10.22 -10.77 -3.01
CA ILE A 105 11.28 -10.18 -3.83
C ILE A 105 12.54 -10.11 -2.97
N GLY A 106 13.52 -10.98 -3.25
CA GLY A 106 14.69 -11.14 -2.39
C GLY A 106 14.30 -11.56 -0.98
N GLY A 107 14.72 -10.78 0.02
CA GLY A 107 14.36 -10.98 1.43
C GLY A 107 13.05 -10.31 1.88
N PHE A 108 12.35 -9.60 0.98
CA PHE A 108 11.10 -8.92 1.29
C PHE A 108 9.91 -9.79 0.95
N VAL A 109 8.87 -9.69 1.78
CA VAL A 109 7.56 -10.28 1.55
C VAL A 109 6.51 -9.17 1.59
N GLY A 110 5.49 -9.27 0.76
CA GLY A 110 4.43 -8.28 0.76
C GLY A 110 3.19 -8.77 0.06
N TYR A 111 2.19 -7.89 0.05
CA TYR A 111 0.91 -8.18 -0.57
C TYR A 111 0.26 -6.93 -1.15
N ASN A 112 -0.65 -7.12 -2.10
CA ASN A 112 -1.53 -6.08 -2.60
C ASN A 112 -2.86 -6.17 -1.87
N SER A 113 -3.39 -5.05 -1.38
CA SER A 113 -4.68 -5.01 -0.70
C SER A 113 -5.52 -3.79 -1.06
N ILE A 114 -6.84 -4.00 -1.18
CA ILE A 114 -7.81 -2.92 -1.31
C ILE A 114 -8.29 -2.57 0.09
N VAL A 115 -7.99 -1.39 0.64
CA VAL A 115 -8.40 -0.97 2.00
C VAL A 115 -8.85 0.50 2.03
N ASP A 116 -9.65 0.86 3.04
CA ASP A 116 -9.93 2.27 3.34
C ASP A 116 -8.77 2.90 4.11
N LEU A 117 -8.87 4.22 4.31
CA LEU A 117 -7.85 4.99 5.00
C LEU A 117 -7.74 4.66 6.50
N ASP A 118 -8.83 4.23 7.15
CA ASP A 118 -8.78 3.80 8.55
C ASP A 118 -7.98 2.50 8.73
N ILE A 119 -8.25 1.47 7.92
CA ILE A 119 -7.48 0.23 7.95
C ILE A 119 -6.04 0.48 7.50
N LEU A 120 -5.81 1.35 6.50
CA LEU A 120 -4.47 1.74 6.07
C LEU A 120 -3.67 2.39 7.20
N ALA A 121 -4.27 3.33 7.94
CA ALA A 121 -3.63 3.97 9.09
C ALA A 121 -3.23 2.92 10.15
N GLN A 122 -4.07 1.91 10.38
CA GLN A 122 -3.75 0.81 11.28
C GLN A 122 -2.63 -0.09 10.77
N ILE A 123 -2.59 -0.40 9.46
CA ILE A 123 -1.49 -1.14 8.82
C ILE A 123 -0.17 -0.38 9.05
N CYS A 124 -0.16 0.93 8.76
CA CYS A 124 1.01 1.79 8.86
C CYS A 124 1.56 1.96 10.29
N LEU A 125 0.79 1.60 11.32
CA LEU A 125 1.23 1.63 12.71
C LEU A 125 1.83 0.30 13.18
N ARG A 126 1.82 -0.74 12.35
CA ARG A 126 2.40 -2.04 12.71
C ARG A 126 3.91 -2.02 12.58
N ASN A 127 4.57 -2.71 13.51
CA ASN A 127 6.02 -2.84 13.55
C ASN A 127 6.59 -3.83 12.51
N ASP A 128 5.75 -4.72 11.98
CA ASP A 128 6.11 -5.66 10.92
C ASP A 128 5.98 -5.08 9.51
N VAL A 129 5.52 -3.82 9.38
CA VAL A 129 5.41 -3.12 8.09
C VAL A 129 6.67 -2.32 7.84
N LYS A 130 7.29 -2.54 6.68
CA LYS A 130 8.47 -1.83 6.23
C LYS A 130 8.10 -0.52 5.52
N TYR A 131 7.18 -0.61 4.57
CA TYR A 131 6.63 0.54 3.85
C TYR A 131 5.31 0.16 3.16
N VAL A 132 4.56 1.17 2.76
CA VAL A 132 3.32 1.04 2.00
C VAL A 132 3.33 2.02 0.84
N GLU A 133 2.92 1.55 -0.33
CA GLU A 133 2.82 2.34 -1.57
C GLU A 133 1.43 2.22 -2.18
N VAL A 134 1.03 3.19 -2.99
CA VAL A 134 -0.19 3.06 -3.81
C VAL A 134 0.06 2.07 -4.94
N ASP A 135 -0.83 1.08 -5.09
CA ASP A 135 -0.76 0.10 -6.18
C ASP A 135 -1.27 0.73 -7.49
N SER A 136 -0.35 1.35 -8.22
CA SER A 136 -0.63 1.96 -9.52
C SER A 136 -0.39 0.98 -10.66
N LYS A 137 -1.36 0.88 -11.58
CA LYS A 137 -1.23 0.03 -12.77
C LYS A 137 -0.13 0.56 -13.70
N VAL A 138 0.95 -0.18 -13.85
CA VAL A 138 1.97 0.08 -14.87
C VAL A 138 1.46 -0.45 -16.22
N SER A 139 1.42 0.42 -17.23
CA SER A 139 1.05 0.06 -18.60
C SER A 139 2.25 0.33 -19.51
N ILE A 140 2.71 -0.66 -20.27
CA ILE A 140 3.72 -0.44 -21.31
C ILE A 140 2.99 0.15 -22.52
N VAL A 141 3.28 1.41 -22.83
CA VAL A 141 2.81 2.04 -24.07
C VAL A 141 3.81 1.67 -25.16
N ASN A 142 3.42 0.78 -26.08
CA ASN A 142 4.21 0.53 -27.28
C ASN A 142 4.02 1.69 -28.25
N ASN A 143 5.03 2.55 -28.36
CA ASN A 143 5.09 3.53 -29.44
C ASN A 143 5.56 2.78 -30.70
N ASN A 144 4.60 2.42 -31.55
CA ASN A 144 4.87 1.98 -32.93
C ASN A 144 5.27 3.18 -33.78
#